data_AF-A0A2V4UCT7-F1
#
_entry.id   AF-A0A2V4UCT7-F1
#
_cell.length_a   1.000
_cell.length_b   1.000
_cell.length_c   1.000
_cell.angle_alpha   90.00
_cell.angle_beta   90.00
_cell.angle_gamma   90.00
#
_symmetry.space_group_name_H-M   'P 1'
#
loop_
_entity.id
_entity.type
_entity.pdbx_description
1 polymer ?
#
loop_
_entity_poly.entity_id
_entity_poly.type
_entity_poly.pdbx_seq_one_letter_code
_entity_poly.pdbx_strand_id
1 'polypeptide(L)'
;MKKLSLLLVTLLGPSIVLNGCATAGLVNYTKTDHVEYHEKNILSEKVIAVGYPNKPITGYEDAMILAGKNYSFLVQPTVSSHTSSDIFRRIFSQVDLGSLYIDTNPLFYYPDPDAQTTYGTRDIQKKTQADSNELILDIDRDKSSQVKDIPTLINLVYAKPINEVKNNEQPQLENLGFKCQTSVIAEQQSLACQRPVYIELTVASAVQNIDQINHKLKQPMTIQLNEKWRTKDNANKLGVALLPVSVAVDIVTFPIQAIGAGLLYAALANADW
;
A
#
# COMPACT_ATOMS: atom_id res chain seq x y z
N MET A 1 -48.90 -41.69 33.83
CA MET A 1 -47.91 -40.74 34.41
C MET A 1 -46.52 -40.76 33.74
N LYS A 2 -46.21 -41.64 32.76
CA LYS A 2 -44.89 -41.65 32.07
C LYS A 2 -44.71 -40.61 30.95
N LYS A 3 -45.80 -40.09 30.35
CA LYS A 3 -45.73 -39.13 29.23
C LYS A 3 -45.52 -37.66 29.64
N LEU A 4 -45.80 -37.31 30.90
CA LEU A 4 -45.62 -35.93 31.39
C LEU A 4 -44.14 -35.63 31.71
N SER A 5 -43.35 -36.65 32.06
CA SER A 5 -41.93 -36.51 32.41
C SER A 5 -41.03 -36.31 31.18
N LEU A 6 -41.44 -36.79 30.00
CA LEU A 6 -40.65 -36.66 28.76
C LEU A 6 -40.81 -35.26 28.12
N LEU A 7 -41.97 -34.63 28.31
CA LEU A 7 -42.30 -33.30 27.77
C LEU A 7 -41.63 -32.16 28.56
N LEU A 8 -41.32 -32.37 29.85
CA LEU A 8 -40.59 -31.39 30.65
C LEU A 8 -39.10 -31.36 30.31
N VAL A 9 -38.53 -32.48 29.87
CA VAL A 9 -37.11 -32.60 29.49
C VAL A 9 -36.85 -31.99 28.11
N THR A 10 -37.80 -32.06 27.18
CA THR A 10 -37.65 -31.47 25.84
C THR A 10 -37.90 -29.96 25.80
N LEU A 11 -38.70 -29.39 26.71
CA LEU A 11 -38.92 -27.93 26.77
C LEU A 11 -37.85 -27.15 27.52
N LEU A 12 -37.11 -27.78 28.44
CA LEU A 12 -36.04 -27.15 29.23
C LEU A 12 -34.62 -27.53 28.78
N GLY A 13 -34.47 -28.51 27.89
CA GLY A 13 -33.19 -29.04 27.42
C GLY A 13 -32.29 -28.07 26.63
N PRO A 14 -32.81 -27.18 25.75
CA PRO A 14 -31.91 -26.33 24.95
C PRO A 14 -31.28 -25.18 25.74
N SER A 15 -31.89 -24.75 26.86
CA SER A 15 -31.50 -23.52 27.57
C SER A 15 -30.29 -23.71 28.49
N ILE A 16 -29.90 -24.95 28.80
CA ILE A 16 -28.91 -25.26 29.84
C ILE A 16 -27.48 -25.40 29.27
N VAL A 17 -27.31 -25.45 27.95
CA VAL A 17 -25.99 -25.67 27.32
C VAL A 17 -25.35 -24.38 26.77
N LEU A 18 -25.99 -23.20 26.92
CA LEU A 18 -25.61 -22.00 26.17
C LEU A 18 -24.88 -20.89 26.96
N ASN A 19 -24.70 -21.00 28.28
CA ASN A 19 -24.29 -19.83 29.08
C ASN A 19 -22.77 -19.72 29.32
N GLY A 20 -21.98 -20.80 29.23
CA GLY A 20 -20.52 -20.72 29.29
C GLY A 20 -19.87 -19.94 28.12
N CYS A 21 -20.66 -19.57 27.11
CA CYS A 21 -20.23 -18.72 26.00
C CYS A 21 -20.23 -17.23 26.35
N ALA A 22 -20.86 -16.80 27.46
CA ALA A 22 -20.97 -15.37 27.80
C ALA A 22 -19.61 -14.79 28.19
N THR A 23 -18.89 -15.38 29.15
CA THR A 23 -17.54 -14.92 29.50
C THR A 23 -16.54 -15.21 28.40
N ALA A 24 -16.60 -16.36 27.72
CA ALA A 24 -15.69 -16.65 26.61
C ALA A 24 -15.88 -15.68 25.43
N GLY A 25 -17.14 -15.35 25.10
CA GLY A 25 -17.50 -14.38 24.09
C GLY A 25 -17.11 -12.96 24.47
N LEU A 26 -17.30 -12.57 25.74
CA LEU A 26 -16.93 -11.26 26.25
C LEU A 26 -15.41 -11.10 26.34
N VAL A 27 -14.67 -12.14 26.76
CA VAL A 27 -13.19 -12.16 26.74
C VAL A 27 -12.68 -12.00 25.31
N ASN A 28 -13.25 -12.72 24.33
CA ASN A 28 -12.89 -12.53 22.92
C ASN A 28 -13.27 -11.13 22.40
N TYR A 29 -14.41 -10.58 22.83
CA TYR A 29 -14.82 -9.22 22.50
C TYR A 29 -13.85 -8.17 23.08
N THR A 30 -13.37 -8.35 24.31
CA THR A 30 -12.36 -7.47 24.93
C THR A 30 -10.96 -7.61 24.33
N LYS A 31 -10.67 -8.74 23.67
CA LYS A 31 -9.39 -9.01 23.00
C LYS A 31 -9.32 -8.50 21.55
N THR A 32 -10.38 -7.86 21.04
CA THR A 32 -10.30 -7.24 19.72
C THR A 32 -9.48 -5.95 19.83
N ASP A 33 -8.18 -6.07 19.56
CA ASP A 33 -7.27 -4.95 19.29
C ASP A 33 -7.89 -4.11 18.17
N HIS A 34 -8.54 -3.00 18.52
CA HIS A 34 -8.97 -2.03 17.52
C HIS A 34 -7.72 -1.25 17.12
N VAL A 35 -7.27 -1.50 15.89
CA VAL A 35 -6.18 -0.75 15.28
C VAL A 35 -6.80 0.36 14.46
N GLU A 36 -6.65 1.59 14.93
CA GLU A 36 -7.02 2.77 14.15
C GLU A 36 -5.84 3.18 13.28
N TYR A 37 -6.12 3.37 12.00
CA TYR A 37 -5.13 3.81 11.01
C TYR A 37 -5.27 5.30 10.82
N HIS A 38 -4.16 6.00 11.03
CA HIS A 38 -4.08 7.44 10.85
C HIS A 38 -3.14 7.77 9.69
N GLU A 39 -3.46 8.84 8.98
CA GLU A 39 -2.66 9.37 7.87
C GLU A 39 -2.58 10.89 7.99
N LYS A 40 -1.39 11.45 7.78
CA LYS A 40 -1.16 12.89 7.74
C LYS A 40 -0.22 13.24 6.61
N ASN A 41 -0.64 14.15 5.72
CA ASN A 41 0.29 14.77 4.78
C ASN A 41 1.28 15.65 5.56
N ILE A 42 2.58 15.33 5.46
CA ILE A 42 3.66 16.07 6.12
C ILE A 42 4.45 16.93 5.14
N LEU A 43 4.33 16.65 3.83
CA LEU A 43 4.94 17.44 2.77
C LEU A 43 4.08 17.34 1.50
N SER A 44 3.89 18.46 0.83
CA SER A 44 3.33 18.53 -0.52
C SER A 44 4.09 19.58 -1.31
N GLU A 45 4.76 19.18 -2.38
CA GLU A 45 5.62 20.06 -3.18
C GLU A 45 5.36 19.85 -4.67
N LYS A 46 5.35 20.96 -5.43
CA LYS A 46 5.18 20.93 -6.87
C LYS A 46 6.56 20.98 -7.53
N VAL A 47 6.97 19.84 -8.07
CA VAL A 47 8.16 19.69 -8.89
C VAL A 47 7.89 20.18 -10.30
N ILE A 48 8.79 21.03 -10.80
CA ILE A 48 8.64 21.67 -12.12
C ILE A 48 9.79 21.35 -13.08
N ALA A 49 10.90 20.80 -12.56
CA ALA A 49 12.07 20.46 -13.36
C ALA A 49 12.77 19.21 -12.84
N VAL A 50 13.51 18.56 -13.74
CA VAL A 50 14.41 17.45 -13.46
C VAL A 50 15.82 17.89 -13.84
N GLY A 51 16.82 17.49 -13.08
CA GLY A 51 18.20 17.81 -13.43
C GLY A 51 19.20 16.84 -12.82
N TYR A 52 20.46 17.11 -13.09
CA TYR A 52 21.59 16.47 -12.42
C TYR A 52 22.46 17.55 -11.80
N PRO A 53 23.08 17.27 -10.66
CA PRO A 53 24.01 18.22 -10.07
C PRO A 53 25.26 18.32 -10.96
N ASN A 54 25.73 19.54 -11.21
CA ASN A 54 26.94 19.78 -12.00
C ASN A 54 28.22 19.25 -11.33
N LYS A 55 28.15 18.94 -10.03
CA LYS A 55 29.20 18.30 -9.24
C LYS A 55 28.55 17.19 -8.41
N PRO A 56 29.17 16.00 -8.29
CA PRO A 56 28.65 14.95 -7.42
C PRO A 56 28.38 15.47 -6.00
N ILE A 57 27.24 15.08 -5.44
CA ILE A 57 26.90 15.32 -4.04
C ILE A 57 27.40 14.11 -3.25
N THR A 58 28.26 14.32 -2.26
CA THR A 58 28.81 13.22 -1.46
C THR A 58 27.70 12.41 -0.79
N GLY A 59 27.70 11.10 -1.02
CA GLY A 59 26.67 10.17 -0.53
C GLY A 59 25.40 10.11 -1.39
N TYR A 60 25.31 10.95 -2.43
CA TYR A 60 24.22 11.00 -3.40
C TYR A 60 24.78 11.08 -4.82
N GLU A 61 25.84 10.34 -5.09
CA GLU A 61 26.48 10.27 -6.40
C GLU A 61 25.46 9.80 -7.45
N ASP A 62 25.52 10.41 -8.65
CA ASP A 62 24.59 10.18 -9.77
C ASP A 62 23.09 10.44 -9.49
N ALA A 63 22.74 11.04 -8.33
CA ALA A 63 21.36 11.35 -8.02
C ALA A 63 20.73 12.29 -9.05
N MET A 64 19.54 11.92 -9.50
CA MET A 64 18.66 12.81 -10.23
C MET A 64 18.00 13.78 -9.25
N ILE A 65 17.88 15.05 -9.63
CA ILE A 65 17.23 16.08 -8.82
C ILE A 65 15.83 16.35 -9.37
N LEU A 66 14.82 16.17 -8.54
CA LEU A 66 13.48 16.70 -8.76
C LEU A 66 13.38 18.07 -8.07
N ALA A 67 13.34 19.14 -8.86
CA ALA A 67 13.37 20.50 -8.33
C ALA A 67 11.96 21.05 -8.15
N GLY A 68 11.58 21.29 -6.89
CA GLY A 68 10.39 22.02 -6.49
C GLY A 68 10.72 23.43 -5.97
N LYS A 69 9.69 24.18 -5.59
CA LYS A 69 9.85 25.59 -5.20
C LYS A 69 10.44 25.74 -3.79
N ASN A 70 9.94 24.98 -2.82
CA ASN A 70 10.39 25.07 -1.43
C ASN A 70 11.30 23.90 -1.05
N TYR A 71 11.03 22.72 -1.62
CA TYR A 71 11.82 21.52 -1.45
C TYR A 71 12.29 20.96 -2.79
N SER A 72 13.38 20.21 -2.75
CA SER A 72 13.86 19.41 -3.87
C SER A 72 14.09 17.98 -3.40
N PHE A 73 14.25 17.06 -4.33
CA PHE A 73 14.40 15.66 -4.00
C PHE A 73 15.56 15.06 -4.76
N LEU A 74 16.44 14.38 -4.03
CA LEU A 74 17.48 13.54 -4.60
C LEU A 74 16.88 12.16 -4.83
N VAL A 75 17.00 11.66 -6.06
CA VAL A 75 16.44 10.38 -6.47
C VAL A 75 17.56 9.51 -6.99
N GLN A 76 17.81 8.40 -6.30
CA GLN A 76 18.80 7.42 -6.68
C GLN A 76 18.11 6.09 -7.03
N PRO A 77 18.56 5.40 -8.09
CA PRO A 77 18.08 4.06 -8.37
C PRO A 77 18.70 3.07 -7.37
N THR A 78 17.89 2.14 -6.86
CA THR A 78 18.42 0.98 -6.12
C THR A 78 19.14 0.06 -7.11
N VAL A 79 20.44 -0.13 -6.90
CA VAL A 79 21.29 -0.93 -7.80
C VAL A 79 20.91 -2.41 -7.74
N SER A 80 20.78 -3.04 -8.91
CA SER A 80 20.48 -4.48 -9.05
C SER A 80 21.14 -5.06 -10.30
N SER A 81 20.96 -6.36 -10.54
CA SER A 81 21.41 -7.02 -11.79
C SER A 81 20.85 -6.39 -13.07
N HIS A 82 19.73 -5.66 -12.98
CA HIS A 82 19.02 -5.07 -14.12
C HIS A 82 18.97 -3.53 -14.08
N THR A 83 19.54 -2.92 -13.04
CA THR A 83 19.49 -1.47 -12.80
C THR A 83 20.85 -0.97 -12.34
N SER A 84 21.54 -0.22 -13.20
CA SER A 84 22.80 0.46 -12.87
C SER A 84 22.54 1.78 -12.13
N SER A 85 23.54 2.26 -11.38
CA SER A 85 23.46 3.54 -10.66
C SER A 85 23.24 4.74 -11.59
N ASP A 86 23.73 4.66 -12.83
CA ASP A 86 23.63 5.72 -13.83
C ASP A 86 22.40 5.61 -14.75
N ILE A 87 21.46 4.70 -14.46
CA ILE A 87 20.32 4.42 -15.35
C ILE A 87 19.50 5.68 -15.65
N PHE A 88 19.24 6.53 -14.65
CA PHE A 88 18.50 7.77 -14.89
C PHE A 88 19.27 8.69 -15.82
N ARG A 89 20.58 8.87 -15.62
CA ARG A 89 21.40 9.70 -16.52
C ARG A 89 21.31 9.22 -17.96
N ARG A 90 21.37 7.90 -18.17
CA ARG A 90 21.24 7.30 -19.51
C ARG A 90 19.84 7.50 -20.10
N ILE A 91 18.78 7.28 -19.33
CA ILE A 91 17.39 7.47 -19.78
C ILE A 91 17.15 8.93 -20.14
N PHE A 92 17.44 9.86 -19.24
CA PHE A 92 17.10 11.27 -19.42
C PHE A 92 17.99 11.99 -20.46
N SER A 93 19.12 11.40 -20.85
CA SER A 93 19.98 11.94 -21.93
C SER A 93 19.64 11.38 -23.32
N GLN A 94 19.01 10.21 -23.40
CA GLN A 94 18.80 9.51 -24.67
C GLN A 94 17.32 9.48 -25.09
N VAL A 95 16.40 9.45 -24.12
CA VAL A 95 14.96 9.33 -24.37
C VAL A 95 14.33 10.70 -24.63
N ASP A 96 13.35 10.73 -25.53
CA ASP A 96 12.48 11.90 -25.74
C ASP A 96 11.64 12.18 -24.48
N LEU A 97 12.09 13.14 -23.68
CA LEU A 97 11.44 13.54 -22.44
C LEU A 97 10.03 14.13 -22.66
N GLY A 98 9.72 14.60 -23.88
CA GLY A 98 8.37 15.04 -24.24
C GLY A 98 7.35 13.90 -24.28
N SER A 99 7.83 12.66 -24.26
CA SER A 99 7.02 11.44 -24.32
C SER A 99 7.22 10.56 -23.08
N LEU A 100 7.98 11.01 -22.07
CA LEU A 100 8.30 10.27 -20.85
C LEU A 100 7.52 10.82 -19.64
N TYR A 101 6.97 9.91 -18.86
CA TYR A 101 6.14 10.16 -17.68
C TYR A 101 6.65 9.32 -16.51
N ILE A 102 6.47 9.82 -15.29
CA ILE A 102 6.78 9.09 -14.05
C ILE A 102 5.44 8.70 -13.43
N ASP A 103 5.24 7.41 -13.19
CA ASP A 103 4.10 6.86 -12.47
C ASP A 103 4.54 6.20 -11.17
N THR A 104 3.69 6.28 -10.17
CA THR A 104 4.02 5.98 -8.77
C THR A 104 2.95 5.12 -8.13
N ASN A 105 1.92 4.76 -8.89
CA ASN A 105 0.88 3.84 -8.47
C ASN A 105 0.81 2.66 -9.44
N PRO A 106 1.83 1.78 -9.49
CA PRO A 106 1.56 0.43 -9.90
C PRO A 106 0.61 -0.12 -8.85
N LEU A 107 -0.68 -0.15 -9.15
CA LEU A 107 -1.57 -1.10 -8.49
C LEU A 107 -0.79 -2.41 -8.46
N PHE A 108 -0.35 -2.85 -7.27
CA PHE A 108 0.03 -4.20 -6.84
C PHE A 108 1.10 -4.16 -5.74
N TYR A 109 0.61 -4.41 -4.54
CA TYR A 109 1.30 -4.92 -3.36
C TYR A 109 1.81 -6.34 -3.65
N TYR A 110 2.96 -6.53 -4.30
CA TYR A 110 3.81 -7.72 -4.18
C TYR A 110 5.19 -7.43 -4.80
N PRO A 111 6.30 -7.61 -4.04
CA PRO A 111 7.65 -7.35 -4.54
C PRO A 111 8.17 -8.63 -5.22
N ASP A 112 7.79 -8.84 -6.47
CA ASP A 112 8.59 -9.68 -7.33
C ASP A 112 9.24 -8.77 -8.38
N PRO A 113 10.57 -8.55 -8.31
CA PRO A 113 11.29 -7.72 -9.29
C PRO A 113 11.24 -8.30 -10.72
N ASP A 114 10.85 -9.57 -10.87
CA ASP A 114 10.69 -10.27 -12.13
C ASP A 114 9.22 -10.47 -12.54
N ALA A 115 8.24 -10.20 -11.65
CA ALA A 115 6.83 -10.24 -11.99
C ALA A 115 6.47 -9.09 -12.93
N GLN A 116 6.39 -9.43 -14.21
CA GLN A 116 6.06 -8.51 -15.29
C GLN A 116 4.55 -8.25 -15.30
N THR A 117 4.03 -7.43 -14.39
CA THR A 117 2.66 -6.94 -14.56
C THR A 117 2.65 -5.95 -15.73
N THR A 118 2.02 -6.35 -16.82
CA THR A 118 1.78 -5.48 -17.98
C THR A 118 0.83 -4.39 -17.50
N TYR A 119 1.29 -3.13 -17.43
CA TYR A 119 0.40 -2.01 -17.14
C TYR A 119 -0.75 -2.03 -18.15
N GLY A 120 -1.98 -1.90 -17.65
CA GLY A 120 -3.14 -1.76 -18.52
C GLY A 120 -3.02 -0.47 -19.33
N THR A 121 -3.37 -0.54 -20.61
CA THR A 121 -3.44 0.63 -21.51
C THR A 121 -4.25 1.80 -20.94
N ARG A 122 -5.22 1.50 -20.07
CA ARG A 122 -6.04 2.46 -19.32
C ARG A 122 -5.23 3.35 -18.38
N ASP A 123 -4.20 2.83 -17.74
CA ASP A 123 -3.39 3.59 -16.77
C ASP A 123 -2.43 4.53 -17.50
N ILE A 124 -1.87 4.07 -18.62
CA ILE A 124 -1.08 4.90 -19.54
C ILE A 124 -1.94 6.02 -20.13
N GLN A 125 -3.19 5.73 -20.51
CA GLN A 125 -4.12 6.75 -20.98
C GLN A 125 -4.43 7.81 -19.91
N LYS A 126 -4.70 7.39 -18.67
CA LYS A 126 -4.90 8.35 -17.56
C LYS A 126 -3.69 9.26 -17.37
N LYS A 127 -2.47 8.73 -17.44
CA LYS A 127 -1.24 9.52 -17.22
C LYS A 127 -0.87 10.43 -18.39
N THR A 128 -1.18 10.01 -19.61
CA THR A 128 -0.98 10.82 -20.83
C THR A 128 -2.05 11.90 -21.02
N GLN A 129 -3.23 11.76 -20.40
CA GLN A 129 -4.37 12.68 -20.56
C GLN A 129 -4.68 13.55 -19.34
N ALA A 130 -4.27 13.18 -18.12
CA ALA A 130 -4.73 13.85 -16.90
C ALA A 130 -3.72 14.82 -16.29
N ASP A 131 -4.26 15.86 -15.64
CA ASP A 131 -3.64 16.75 -14.63
C ASP A 131 -3.10 16.01 -13.38
N SER A 132 -2.91 14.69 -13.44
CA SER A 132 -2.64 13.77 -12.33
C SER A 132 -1.20 13.25 -12.41
N ASN A 133 -0.24 14.16 -12.43
CA ASN A 133 1.16 13.81 -12.21
C ASN A 133 1.43 13.97 -10.72
N GLU A 134 1.01 13.00 -9.91
CA GLU A 134 1.25 12.99 -8.47
C GLU A 134 2.10 11.78 -8.09
N LEU A 135 3.09 12.00 -7.23
CA LEU A 135 3.90 11.01 -6.54
C LEU A 135 3.51 11.02 -5.06
N ILE A 136 2.71 10.06 -4.64
CA ILE A 136 2.31 9.90 -3.24
C ILE A 136 3.19 8.85 -2.60
N LEU A 137 3.84 9.22 -1.50
CA LEU A 137 4.80 8.41 -0.77
C LEU A 137 4.33 8.24 0.67
N ASP A 138 4.12 6.99 1.06
CA ASP A 138 3.71 6.65 2.41
C ASP A 138 4.91 6.30 3.28
N ILE A 139 5.09 7.01 4.38
CA ILE A 139 6.11 6.77 5.38
C ILE A 139 5.45 6.17 6.61
N ASP A 140 5.88 4.97 7.00
CA ASP A 140 5.43 4.32 8.22
C ASP A 140 6.17 4.93 9.42
N ARG A 141 5.50 5.81 10.19
CA ARG A 141 6.06 6.49 11.36
C ARG A 141 6.61 5.48 12.37
N ASP A 142 5.95 4.33 12.49
CA ASP A 142 6.32 3.30 13.46
C ASP A 142 7.68 2.64 13.10
N LYS A 143 8.16 2.85 11.87
CA LYS A 143 9.43 2.31 11.35
C LYS A 143 10.53 3.34 11.13
N SER A 144 10.19 4.62 10.92
CA SER A 144 11.17 5.68 10.74
C SER A 144 10.68 7.02 11.28
N SER A 145 11.54 7.69 12.04
CA SER A 145 11.32 9.07 12.52
C SER A 145 11.96 10.12 11.61
N GLN A 146 12.70 9.70 10.57
CA GLN A 146 13.40 10.60 9.66
C GLN A 146 12.91 10.40 8.23
N VAL A 147 12.60 11.52 7.57
CA VAL A 147 12.24 11.59 6.15
C VAL A 147 13.52 11.54 5.31
N LYS A 148 14.21 10.40 5.37
CA LYS A 148 15.49 10.19 4.71
C LYS A 148 15.48 8.85 3.99
N ASP A 149 15.98 8.84 2.76
CA ASP A 149 16.21 7.64 1.95
C ASP A 149 14.93 6.77 1.87
N ILE A 150 13.83 7.37 1.40
CA ILE A 150 12.50 6.73 1.30
C ILE A 150 12.51 5.73 0.13
N PRO A 151 12.43 4.41 0.38
CA PRO A 151 12.39 3.43 -0.69
C PRO A 151 11.05 3.48 -1.40
N THR A 152 11.04 3.47 -2.73
CA THR A 152 9.82 3.56 -3.54
C THR A 152 9.99 2.83 -4.85
N LEU A 153 8.92 2.22 -5.34
CA LEU A 153 8.87 1.71 -6.71
C LEU A 153 8.17 2.76 -7.59
N ILE A 154 8.90 3.26 -8.59
CA ILE A 154 8.31 4.08 -9.66
C ILE A 154 8.25 3.29 -10.95
N ASN A 155 7.34 3.66 -11.84
CA ASN A 155 7.30 3.17 -13.21
C ASN A 155 7.58 4.34 -14.16
N LEU A 156 8.62 4.22 -14.99
CA LEU A 156 8.86 5.15 -16.08
C LEU A 156 8.02 4.71 -17.28
N VAL A 157 7.12 5.58 -17.73
CA VAL A 157 6.19 5.30 -18.82
C VAL A 157 6.54 6.18 -20.00
N TYR A 158 6.81 5.57 -21.14
CA TYR A 158 7.00 6.25 -22.42
C TYR A 158 5.78 6.00 -23.29
N ALA A 159 5.19 7.05 -23.85
CA ALA A 159 4.05 6.94 -24.75
C ALA A 159 4.17 7.93 -25.90
N LYS A 160 4.18 7.42 -27.13
CA LYS A 160 4.31 8.22 -28.35
C LYS A 160 3.49 7.63 -29.50
N PRO A 161 2.78 8.45 -30.30
CA PRO A 161 2.06 7.96 -31.46
C PRO A 161 2.94 7.19 -32.44
N ILE A 162 2.46 6.05 -32.95
CA ILE A 162 3.29 5.14 -33.76
C ILE A 162 3.82 5.79 -35.05
N ASN A 163 3.09 6.76 -35.58
CA ASN A 163 3.46 7.56 -36.75
C ASN A 163 4.55 8.61 -36.47
N GLU A 164 4.83 8.90 -35.20
CA GLU A 164 5.88 9.84 -34.77
C GLU A 164 7.11 9.13 -34.21
N VAL A 165 7.03 7.80 -34.02
CA VAL A 165 8.14 6.98 -33.51
C VAL A 165 9.21 6.83 -34.59
N LYS A 166 10.46 7.13 -34.22
CA LYS A 166 11.62 6.95 -35.10
C LYS A 166 12.05 5.47 -35.11
N ASN A 167 12.62 5.01 -36.23
CA ASN A 167 13.03 3.61 -36.43
C ASN A 167 13.94 3.04 -35.33
N ASN A 168 14.74 3.89 -34.65
CA ASN A 168 15.66 3.47 -33.60
C ASN A 168 15.14 3.71 -32.17
N GLU A 169 13.98 4.36 -31.97
CA GLU A 169 13.49 4.71 -30.63
C GLU A 169 13.12 3.47 -29.82
N GLN A 170 12.38 2.51 -30.40
CA GLN A 170 11.99 1.29 -29.67
C GLN A 170 13.21 0.45 -29.26
N PRO A 171 14.16 0.08 -30.16
CA PRO A 171 15.36 -0.65 -29.75
C PRO A 171 16.17 0.10 -28.69
N GLN A 172 16.22 1.43 -28.77
CA GLN A 172 16.92 2.25 -27.77
C GLN A 172 16.24 2.18 -26.40
N LEU A 173 14.91 2.26 -26.34
CA LEU A 173 14.14 2.09 -25.10
C LEU A 173 14.33 0.68 -24.53
N GLU A 174 14.28 -0.35 -25.37
CA GLU A 174 14.51 -1.75 -24.97
C GLU A 174 15.93 -1.97 -24.43
N ASN A 175 16.95 -1.34 -25.02
CA ASN A 175 18.34 -1.35 -24.51
C ASN A 175 18.51 -0.62 -23.18
N LEU A 176 17.62 0.33 -22.88
CA LEU A 176 17.49 0.96 -21.56
C LEU A 176 16.62 0.12 -20.62
N GLY A 177 16.19 -1.06 -21.07
CA GLY A 177 15.40 -2.04 -20.35
C GLY A 177 13.95 -1.61 -20.11
N PHE A 178 13.39 -0.81 -21.02
CA PHE A 178 11.95 -0.66 -21.12
C PHE A 178 11.35 -1.88 -21.82
N LYS A 179 10.12 -2.21 -21.45
CA LYS A 179 9.30 -3.20 -22.15
C LYS A 179 8.26 -2.47 -22.96
N CYS A 180 8.32 -2.65 -24.27
CA CYS A 180 7.51 -1.93 -25.24
C CYS A 180 6.39 -2.79 -25.80
N GLN A 181 5.23 -2.18 -26.03
CA GLN A 181 4.10 -2.78 -26.74
C GLN A 181 3.36 -1.69 -27.53
N THR A 182 2.70 -2.07 -28.61
CA THR A 182 1.78 -1.18 -29.31
C THR A 182 0.44 -1.18 -28.58
N SER A 183 -0.15 -0.01 -28.37
CA SER A 183 -1.41 0.15 -27.64
C SER A 183 -2.22 1.30 -28.21
N VAL A 184 -3.54 1.23 -28.09
CA VAL A 184 -4.41 2.36 -28.43
C VAL A 184 -4.51 3.27 -27.22
N ILE A 185 -3.99 4.50 -27.35
CA ILE A 185 -4.03 5.55 -26.32
C ILE A 185 -4.73 6.74 -26.97
N ALA A 186 -5.78 7.27 -26.34
CA ALA A 186 -6.54 8.40 -26.89
C ALA A 186 -7.03 8.15 -28.34
N GLU A 187 -7.53 6.94 -28.63
CA GLU A 187 -8.00 6.53 -29.96
C GLU A 187 -6.91 6.43 -31.05
N GLN A 188 -5.63 6.63 -30.70
CA GLN A 188 -4.49 6.56 -31.61
C GLN A 188 -3.57 5.38 -31.26
N GLN A 189 -3.11 4.64 -32.28
CA GLN A 189 -2.06 3.65 -32.08
C GLN A 189 -0.76 4.34 -31.65
N SER A 190 -0.23 3.91 -30.52
CA SER A 190 0.94 4.47 -29.87
C SER A 190 1.90 3.36 -29.45
N LEU A 191 3.20 3.64 -29.52
CA LEU A 191 4.21 2.86 -28.82
C LEU A 191 4.13 3.23 -27.35
N ALA A 192 3.87 2.23 -26.51
CA ALA A 192 3.82 2.36 -25.07
C ALA A 192 4.91 1.48 -24.46
N CYS A 193 5.84 2.09 -23.74
CA CYS A 193 6.92 1.36 -23.07
C CYS A 193 6.95 1.66 -21.58
N GLN A 194 7.31 0.67 -20.78
CA GLN A 194 7.38 0.82 -19.33
C GLN A 194 8.66 0.25 -18.73
N ARG A 195 9.14 0.89 -17.67
CA ARG A 195 10.28 0.41 -16.89
C ARG A 195 10.05 0.67 -15.39
N PRO A 196 9.76 -0.37 -14.59
CA PRO A 196 9.77 -0.24 -13.14
C PRO A 196 11.20 -0.01 -12.65
N VAL A 197 11.37 0.91 -11.71
CA VAL A 197 12.66 1.22 -11.07
C VAL A 197 12.42 1.41 -9.58
N TYR A 198 13.10 0.60 -8.77
CA TYR A 198 13.21 0.86 -7.34
C TYR A 198 14.13 2.05 -7.13
N ILE A 199 13.69 3.00 -6.31
CA ILE A 199 14.41 4.22 -6.01
C ILE A 199 14.50 4.45 -4.51
N GLU A 200 15.49 5.24 -4.12
CA GLU A 200 15.56 5.91 -2.84
C GLU A 200 15.39 7.40 -3.08
N LEU A 201 14.45 8.00 -2.35
CA LEU A 201 14.12 9.41 -2.45
C LEU A 201 14.46 10.14 -1.15
N THR A 202 15.26 11.19 -1.27
CA THR A 202 15.71 12.00 -0.15
C THR A 202 15.31 13.45 -0.32
N VAL A 203 14.63 13.98 0.70
CA VAL A 203 14.22 15.39 0.73
C VAL A 203 15.45 16.27 0.94
N ALA A 204 15.57 17.28 0.10
CA ALA A 204 16.64 18.27 0.10
C ALA A 204 16.07 19.70 0.10
N SER A 205 16.93 20.67 0.43
CA SER A 205 16.61 22.08 0.27
C SER A 205 16.35 22.44 -1.19
N ALA A 206 15.54 23.47 -1.43
CA ALA A 206 15.30 24.01 -2.78
C ALA A 206 16.61 24.28 -3.55
N VAL A 207 16.61 23.97 -4.84
CA VAL A 207 17.72 24.30 -5.75
C VAL A 207 17.80 25.81 -5.95
N GLN A 208 18.99 26.37 -5.74
CA GLN A 208 19.28 27.76 -6.15
C GLN A 208 19.36 27.80 -7.67
N ASN A 209 18.61 28.69 -8.32
CA ASN A 209 18.51 28.85 -9.79
C ASN A 209 17.65 27.82 -10.53
N ILE A 210 16.48 27.46 -9.99
CA ILE A 210 15.52 26.55 -10.63
C ILE A 210 15.13 26.98 -12.07
N ASP A 211 15.11 28.29 -12.34
CA ASP A 211 14.77 28.84 -13.67
C ASP A 211 15.83 28.54 -14.73
N GLN A 212 17.06 28.20 -14.32
CA GLN A 212 18.20 27.89 -15.20
C GLN A 212 18.35 26.38 -15.47
N ILE A 213 17.44 25.54 -14.96
CA ILE A 213 17.50 24.10 -15.18
C ILE A 213 17.03 23.77 -16.61
N ASN A 214 17.91 23.15 -17.39
CA ASN A 214 17.71 22.88 -18.81
C ASN A 214 16.59 21.86 -19.11
N HIS A 215 16.31 20.93 -18.18
CA HIS A 215 15.33 19.86 -18.40
C HIS A 215 14.06 20.11 -17.58
N LYS A 216 13.12 20.83 -18.18
CA LYS A 216 11.78 21.01 -17.60
C LYS A 216 10.93 19.78 -17.88
N LEU A 217 10.14 19.36 -16.89
CA LEU A 217 9.15 18.32 -17.11
C LEU A 217 8.07 18.86 -18.05
N LYS A 218 7.59 18.02 -18.97
CA LYS A 218 6.47 18.39 -19.86
C LYS A 218 5.23 18.82 -19.06
N GLN A 219 5.02 18.20 -17.91
CA GLN A 219 3.99 18.58 -16.96
C GLN A 219 4.57 18.59 -15.53
N PRO A 220 4.31 19.64 -14.74
CA PRO A 220 4.67 19.65 -13.32
C PRO A 220 4.13 18.42 -12.60
N MET A 221 4.86 17.94 -11.59
CA MET A 221 4.49 16.80 -10.76
C MET A 221 4.31 17.25 -9.31
N THR A 222 3.26 16.80 -8.61
CA THR A 222 3.12 17.02 -7.17
C THR A 222 3.69 15.83 -6.41
N ILE A 223 4.67 16.04 -5.54
CA ILE A 223 5.17 15.01 -4.62
C ILE A 223 4.53 15.23 -3.26
N GLN A 224 3.86 14.21 -2.75
CA GLN A 224 3.22 14.19 -1.44
C GLN A 224 3.87 13.14 -0.55
N LEU A 225 4.26 13.52 0.66
CA LEU A 225 4.70 12.59 1.70
C LEU A 225 3.60 12.49 2.76
N ASN A 226 3.06 11.29 2.91
CA ASN A 226 2.03 10.98 3.88
C ASN A 226 2.63 10.09 4.97
N GLU A 227 2.53 10.53 6.20
CA GLU A 227 2.95 9.77 7.36
C GLU A 227 1.79 8.93 7.86
N LYS A 228 1.99 7.62 7.96
CA LYS A 228 1.01 6.64 8.43
C LYS A 228 1.46 6.08 9.77
N TRP A 229 0.53 6.00 10.72
CA TRP A 229 0.79 5.39 12.03
C TRP A 229 -0.44 4.66 12.53
N ARG A 230 -0.20 3.75 13.49
CA ARG A 230 -1.26 2.95 14.09
C ARG A 230 -1.38 3.27 15.56
N THR A 231 -2.59 3.54 16.00
CA THR A 231 -2.89 3.57 17.43
C THR A 231 -3.67 2.33 17.79
N LYS A 232 -3.13 1.54 18.72
CA LYS A 232 -3.90 0.49 19.37
C LYS A 232 -4.74 1.13 20.47
N ASP A 233 -6.06 1.04 20.36
CA ASP A 233 -6.91 1.31 21.51
C ASP A 233 -7.01 0.03 22.35
N ASN A 234 -6.75 0.16 23.65
CA ASN A 234 -6.79 -0.97 24.56
C ASN A 234 -8.24 -1.26 24.92
N ALA A 235 -8.67 -2.49 24.60
CA ALA A 235 -9.87 -3.20 25.07
C ALA A 235 -11.16 -2.38 25.20
N ASN A 236 -12.21 -2.80 24.50
CA ASN A 236 -13.54 -2.19 24.62
C ASN A 236 -13.93 -2.01 26.11
N LYS A 237 -13.92 -0.74 26.57
CA LYS A 237 -14.07 -0.38 27.99
C LYS A 237 -15.37 -0.92 28.59
N LEU A 238 -16.42 -1.01 27.76
CA LEU A 238 -17.70 -1.60 28.14
C LEU A 238 -17.56 -3.11 28.37
N GLY A 239 -16.83 -3.81 27.51
CA GLY A 239 -16.56 -5.24 27.66
C GLY A 239 -15.76 -5.54 28.92
N VAL A 240 -14.72 -4.74 29.20
CA VAL A 240 -13.89 -4.90 30.41
C VAL A 240 -14.70 -4.65 31.68
N ALA A 241 -15.59 -3.64 31.67
CA ALA A 241 -16.46 -3.34 32.80
C ALA A 241 -17.50 -4.44 33.08
N LEU A 242 -17.89 -5.22 32.07
CA LEU A 242 -18.89 -6.29 32.19
C LEU A 242 -18.28 -7.66 32.54
N LEU A 243 -16.96 -7.83 32.47
CA LEU A 243 -16.28 -9.11 32.79
C LEU A 243 -16.60 -9.65 34.20
N PRO A 244 -16.59 -8.83 35.28
CA PRO A 244 -16.94 -9.35 36.61
C PRO A 244 -18.39 -9.85 36.68
N VAL A 245 -19.30 -9.20 35.94
CA VAL A 245 -20.72 -9.57 35.88
C VAL A 245 -20.88 -10.89 35.13
N SER A 246 -20.19 -11.08 33.99
CA SER A 246 -20.26 -12.32 33.23
C SER A 246 -19.68 -13.51 34.01
N VAL A 247 -18.57 -13.30 34.72
CA VAL A 247 -17.97 -14.33 35.59
C VAL A 247 -18.92 -14.71 36.72
N ALA A 248 -19.59 -13.74 37.35
CA ALA A 248 -20.58 -14.02 38.38
C ALA A 248 -21.78 -14.81 37.83
N VAL A 249 -22.26 -14.47 36.64
CA VAL A 249 -23.33 -15.22 35.95
C VAL A 249 -22.91 -16.66 35.68
N ASP A 250 -21.68 -16.89 35.20
CA ASP A 250 -21.16 -18.24 34.96
C ASP A 250 -21.05 -19.04 36.26
N ILE A 251 -20.53 -18.46 37.35
CA ILE A 251 -20.42 -19.12 38.66
C ILE A 251 -21.80 -19.50 39.21
N VAL A 252 -22.77 -18.60 39.14
CA VAL A 252 -24.13 -18.84 39.67
C VAL A 252 -24.88 -19.87 38.83
N THR A 253 -24.65 -19.89 37.52
CA THR A 253 -25.35 -20.81 36.63
C THR A 253 -24.67 -22.18 36.51
N PHE A 254 -23.37 -22.30 36.85
CA PHE A 254 -22.61 -23.55 36.77
C PHE A 254 -23.24 -24.76 37.51
N PRO A 255 -23.74 -24.64 38.76
CA PRO A 255 -24.37 -25.76 39.45
C PRO A 255 -25.64 -26.25 38.73
N ILE A 256 -26.43 -25.32 38.19
CA ILE A 256 -27.66 -25.62 37.46
C ILE A 256 -27.32 -26.34 36.14
N GLN A 257 -26.23 -25.93 35.48
CA GLN A 257 -25.73 -26.57 34.27
C GLN A 257 -25.19 -27.98 34.52
N ALA A 258 -24.42 -28.17 35.60
CA ALA A 258 -23.91 -29.47 36.00
C ALA A 258 -25.04 -30.46 36.34
N ILE A 259 -26.08 -29.99 37.04
CA ILE A 259 -27.27 -30.77 37.34
C ILE A 259 -28.03 -31.11 36.05
N GLY A 260 -28.25 -30.13 35.16
CA GLY A 260 -28.95 -30.35 33.90
C GLY A 260 -28.21 -31.34 32.98
N ALA A 261 -26.88 -31.21 32.86
CA ALA A 261 -26.05 -32.15 32.11
C ALA A 261 -26.05 -33.55 32.73
N GLY A 262 -25.98 -33.64 34.06
CA GLY A 262 -26.08 -34.92 34.78
C GLY A 262 -27.43 -35.61 34.59
N LEU A 263 -28.53 -34.84 34.60
CA LEU A 263 -29.88 -35.35 34.33
C LEU A 263 -30.04 -35.77 32.86
N LEU A 264 -29.46 -35.02 31.92
CA LEU A 264 -29.47 -35.36 30.49
C LEU A 264 -28.63 -36.62 30.21
N TYR A 265 -27.45 -36.74 30.83
CA TYR A 265 -26.59 -37.91 30.76
C TYR A 265 -27.28 -39.14 31.37
N ALA A 266 -27.91 -39.00 32.53
CA ALA A 266 -28.69 -40.07 33.14
C ALA A 266 -29.91 -40.47 32.30
N ALA A 267 -30.58 -39.51 31.64
CA ALA A 267 -31.70 -39.80 30.74
C ALA A 267 -31.24 -40.53 29.47
N LEU A 268 -30.09 -40.16 28.90
CA LEU A 268 -29.49 -40.82 27.74
C LEU A 268 -28.90 -42.19 28.08
N ALA A 269 -28.31 -42.36 29.27
CA ALA A 269 -27.76 -43.65 29.73
C ALA A 269 -28.84 -44.68 30.08
N ASN A 270 -30.07 -44.23 30.39
CA ASN A 270 -31.23 -45.10 30.62
C ASN A 270 -32.16 -45.18 29.39
N ALA A 271 -31.78 -44.58 28.26
CA ALA A 271 -32.45 -44.80 26.99
C ALA A 271 -31.81 -46.03 26.33
N ASP A 272 -32.40 -47.21 26.57
CA ASP A 272 -32.08 -48.40 25.79
C ASP A 272 -32.39 -48.09 24.31
N TRP A 273 -31.36 -48.19 23.45
CA TRP A 273 -31.49 -48.20 22.01
C TRP A 273 -31.76 -49.62 21.51
#